data_AF-A0A834XFX7-F1
#
_entry.id   AF-A0A834XFX7-F1
#
_cell.length_a   1.000
_cell.length_b   1.000
_cell.length_c   1.000
_cell.angle_alpha   90.00
_cell.angle_beta   90.00
_cell.angle_gamma   90.00
#
_symmetry.space_group_name_H-M   'P 1'
#
loop_
_entity.id
_entity.type
_entity.pdbx_description
1 polymer ?
#
loop_
_entity_poly.entity_id
_entity_poly.type
_entity_poly.pdbx_seq_one_letter_code
_entity_poly.pdbx_strand_id
1 'polypeptide(L)'
;MDNKLKKMRFQCVVLCVLLLVEGGLGQNCGSQAGGAVCAGGLCCSRWGWCGNTVDHCGDGCQSQCSGGGGGGGGGGGGGGGGQCGVQAGGAVCDGGLCCSRWGWCGSTNDHCGDGCQSQCGGGGGGGGGGGSCEGGGDLGELISRDMFEEMLKHRNNAACPARGFYTYDAFIEAAKCFPDFANTGDDDTRKREIAAFFGQTSHETTGGWPTAPDGPYAWGYCFKEEVNQNFDYCDPSFVQWPCASGKRYFGRGPIQLSWNYNYGPCGRDLGLDLLNHPEMLTRTTDSVLAFKAALWFWMTTQPPKPSCHDVITGTWTPSPADISGNRLPGYGTVTNIINGGLECGIGWDQRVNSRIGFYKRYCDIFGVSYGDNLDCYNQRSFAFGVMAGTQSNYSVMSM
;
A
#
# COMPACT_ATOMS: atom_id res chain seq x y z
N MET A 1 54.82 52.57 -24.69
CA MET A 1 54.05 51.47 -25.33
C MET A 1 54.17 50.26 -24.38
N ASP A 2 53.33 49.23 -24.47
CA ASP A 2 53.50 47.94 -23.74
C ASP A 2 52.77 47.65 -22.42
N ASN A 3 51.70 48.37 -22.08
CA ASN A 3 50.75 47.88 -21.06
C ASN A 3 49.30 47.67 -21.54
N LYS A 4 48.97 48.05 -22.79
CA LYS A 4 47.68 47.70 -23.42
C LYS A 4 47.72 46.37 -24.19
N LEU A 5 48.90 45.88 -24.60
CA LEU A 5 49.03 44.64 -25.38
C LEU A 5 49.03 43.36 -24.52
N LYS A 6 49.33 43.45 -23.22
CA LYS A 6 49.25 42.30 -22.29
C LYS A 6 47.83 41.99 -21.83
N LYS A 7 46.96 43.00 -21.73
CA LYS A 7 45.56 42.81 -21.30
C LYS A 7 44.68 42.18 -22.39
N MET A 8 45.00 42.42 -23.67
CA MET A 8 44.26 41.87 -24.81
C MET A 8 44.65 40.42 -25.15
N ARG A 9 45.86 39.98 -24.74
CA ARG A 9 46.29 38.58 -24.90
C ARG A 9 45.76 37.66 -23.81
N PHE A 10 45.36 38.20 -22.65
CA PHE A 10 44.76 37.40 -21.58
C PHE A 10 43.25 37.17 -21.79
N GLN A 11 42.57 38.07 -22.50
CA GLN A 11 41.14 37.92 -22.81
C GLN A 11 40.84 37.01 -24.00
N CYS A 12 41.72 36.91 -25.01
CA CYS A 12 41.53 35.96 -26.12
C CYS A 12 41.90 34.51 -25.75
N VAL A 13 42.79 34.29 -24.78
CA VAL A 13 43.14 32.92 -24.35
C VAL A 13 42.06 32.35 -23.42
N VAL A 14 41.37 33.17 -22.64
CA VAL A 14 40.25 32.72 -21.80
C VAL A 14 38.97 32.46 -22.61
N LEU A 15 38.77 33.12 -23.76
CA LEU A 15 37.64 32.83 -24.66
C LEU A 15 37.86 31.65 -25.61
N CYS A 16 39.09 31.17 -25.84
CA CYS A 16 39.37 29.99 -26.66
C CYS A 16 39.53 28.69 -25.86
N VAL A 17 39.54 28.73 -24.52
CA VAL A 17 39.67 27.54 -23.66
C VAL A 17 38.31 27.07 -23.10
N LEU A 18 37.21 27.80 -23.40
CA LEU A 18 35.83 27.40 -23.07
C LEU A 18 35.02 26.88 -24.28
N LEU A 19 35.71 26.45 -25.34
CA LEU A 19 35.14 25.70 -26.48
C LEU A 19 35.91 24.40 -26.76
N LEU A 20 36.46 23.81 -25.70
CA LEU A 20 36.66 22.37 -25.64
C LEU A 20 35.60 21.82 -24.68
N VAL A 21 34.33 21.97 -25.08
CA VAL A 21 33.34 20.96 -24.69
C VAL A 21 33.89 19.68 -25.29
N GLU A 22 34.47 18.86 -24.42
CA GLU A 22 34.80 17.48 -24.71
C GLU A 22 33.61 16.91 -25.48
N GLY A 23 33.85 16.59 -26.75
CA GLY A 23 32.97 15.73 -27.51
C GLY A 23 32.91 14.42 -26.75
N GLY A 24 31.96 14.32 -25.83
CA GLY A 24 31.44 13.03 -25.40
C GLY A 24 31.09 12.32 -26.70
N LEU A 25 31.75 11.20 -26.95
CA LEU A 25 31.54 10.36 -28.12
C LEU A 25 30.08 9.89 -28.09
N GLY A 26 29.17 10.73 -28.57
CA GLY A 26 27.81 10.34 -28.87
C GLY A 26 27.90 9.29 -29.96
N GLN A 27 27.64 8.03 -29.60
CA GLN A 27 27.53 6.99 -30.60
C GLN A 27 26.34 7.33 -31.49
N ASN A 28 26.59 7.44 -32.81
CA ASN A 28 25.51 7.59 -33.77
C ASN A 28 24.82 6.24 -33.94
N CYS A 29 23.50 6.26 -33.99
CA CYS A 29 22.67 5.07 -34.08
C CYS A 29 21.47 5.31 -35.02
N GLY A 30 20.69 4.27 -35.29
CA GLY A 30 19.46 4.38 -36.06
C GLY A 30 19.71 4.57 -37.55
N SER A 31 18.73 5.10 -38.28
CA SER A 31 18.79 5.25 -39.74
C SER A 31 19.93 6.18 -40.19
N GLN A 32 20.33 7.11 -39.34
CA GLN A 32 21.45 8.04 -39.57
C GLN A 32 22.82 7.33 -39.54
N ALA A 33 22.87 6.11 -39.00
CA ALA A 33 24.07 5.28 -38.90
C ALA A 33 23.86 3.88 -39.49
N GLY A 34 23.01 3.75 -40.52
CA GLY A 34 22.80 2.48 -41.23
C GLY A 34 22.13 1.39 -40.39
N GLY A 35 21.35 1.77 -39.38
CA GLY A 35 20.66 0.84 -38.47
C GLY A 35 21.49 0.41 -37.25
N ALA A 36 22.63 1.05 -37.00
CA ALA A 36 23.45 0.74 -35.83
C ALA A 36 22.68 0.93 -34.52
N VAL A 37 22.90 0.03 -33.57
CA VAL A 37 22.35 0.09 -32.20
C VAL A 37 23.38 0.67 -31.24
N CYS A 38 22.91 1.21 -30.12
CA CYS A 38 23.76 1.80 -29.09
C CYS A 38 24.43 0.74 -28.22
N ALA A 39 25.69 0.98 -27.86
CA ALA A 39 26.38 0.17 -26.87
C ALA A 39 25.83 0.41 -25.45
N GLY A 40 26.05 -0.53 -24.54
CA GLY A 40 25.64 -0.40 -23.14
C GLY A 40 24.12 -0.45 -22.91
N GLY A 41 23.36 -0.86 -23.93
CA GLY A 41 21.91 -0.96 -23.87
C GLY A 41 21.21 0.38 -23.78
N LEU A 42 21.85 1.47 -24.24
CA LEU A 42 21.26 2.82 -24.30
C LEU A 42 20.19 2.90 -25.39
N CYS A 43 19.23 3.81 -25.27
CA CYS A 43 18.23 4.07 -26.29
C CYS A 43 18.80 4.88 -27.45
N CYS A 44 18.36 4.58 -28.66
CA CYS A 44 18.65 5.38 -29.84
C CYS A 44 17.55 6.41 -30.09
N SER A 45 17.85 7.69 -29.90
CA SER A 45 16.89 8.78 -30.10
C SER A 45 16.42 8.88 -31.56
N ARG A 46 15.32 9.59 -31.77
CA ARG A 46 14.80 9.92 -33.11
C ARG A 46 15.79 10.68 -34.01
N TRP A 47 16.81 11.29 -33.40
CA TRP A 47 17.84 12.08 -34.08
C TRP A 47 19.12 11.29 -34.34
N GLY A 48 19.15 10.00 -33.98
CA GLY A 48 20.28 9.10 -34.25
C GLY A 48 21.41 9.21 -33.23
N TRP A 49 21.08 9.52 -31.97
CA TRP A 49 22.04 9.65 -30.87
C TRP A 49 21.69 8.69 -29.73
N CYS A 50 22.71 8.07 -29.15
CA CYS A 50 22.57 7.16 -28.02
C CYS A 50 22.49 7.88 -26.67
N GLY A 51 21.52 7.51 -25.83
CA GLY A 51 21.37 8.04 -24.48
C GLY A 51 20.33 7.29 -23.65
N ASN A 52 20.19 7.65 -22.37
CA ASN A 52 19.29 6.98 -21.41
C ASN A 52 18.22 7.91 -20.81
N THR A 53 18.05 9.12 -21.38
CA THR A 53 17.01 10.06 -20.93
C THR A 53 15.72 9.86 -21.71
N VAL A 54 14.62 10.45 -21.24
CA VAL A 54 13.31 10.43 -21.93
C VAL A 54 13.40 10.96 -23.37
N ASP A 55 14.30 11.89 -23.66
CA ASP A 55 14.52 12.41 -25.03
C ASP A 55 15.12 11.37 -25.99
N HIS A 56 15.76 10.33 -25.43
CA HIS A 56 16.40 9.25 -26.18
C HIS A 56 15.53 7.98 -26.22
N CYS A 57 14.82 7.69 -25.13
CA CYS A 57 13.98 6.50 -24.97
C CYS A 57 12.49 6.73 -25.26
N GLY A 58 12.06 7.98 -25.35
CA GLY A 58 10.66 8.37 -25.54
C GLY A 58 10.22 8.39 -27.01
N ASP A 59 9.21 9.22 -27.30
CA ASP A 59 8.52 9.24 -28.59
C ASP A 59 9.47 9.51 -29.78
N GLY A 60 9.48 8.55 -30.71
CA GLY A 60 10.34 8.56 -31.89
C GLY A 60 11.68 7.84 -31.71
N CYS A 61 11.93 7.21 -30.57
CA CYS A 61 13.08 6.33 -30.40
C CYS A 61 13.12 5.23 -31.48
N GLN A 62 14.33 4.99 -32.02
CA GLN A 62 14.55 4.12 -33.18
C GLN A 62 14.92 2.69 -32.79
N SER A 63 15.64 2.49 -31.68
CA SER A 63 16.05 1.17 -31.17
C SER A 63 16.43 1.23 -29.70
N GLN A 64 16.35 0.09 -28.99
CA GLN A 64 16.65 -0.03 -27.56
C GLN A 64 15.82 0.90 -26.65
N CYS A 65 14.60 1.25 -27.06
CA CYS A 65 13.74 2.27 -26.43
C CYS A 65 13.24 1.93 -25.02
N SER A 66 13.39 0.68 -24.61
CA SER A 66 13.07 0.18 -23.27
C SER A 66 14.32 0.02 -22.38
N GLY A 67 15.51 0.36 -22.88
CA GLY A 67 16.80 0.23 -22.20
C GLY A 67 17.42 1.58 -21.86
N GLY A 68 17.07 2.12 -20.69
CA GLY A 68 17.69 3.31 -20.14
C GLY A 68 18.41 3.01 -18.83
N GLY A 69 19.52 2.26 -18.88
CA GLY A 69 20.36 2.05 -17.70
C GLY A 69 21.39 0.91 -17.79
N GLY A 70 22.54 1.16 -18.44
CA GLY A 70 23.79 0.45 -18.15
C GLY A 70 24.68 1.35 -17.27
N GLY A 71 25.57 0.90 -16.39
CA GLY A 71 26.07 -0.44 -16.06
C GLY A 71 27.40 -0.28 -15.31
N GLY A 72 27.75 -1.22 -14.42
CA GLY A 72 29.10 -1.29 -13.83
C GLY A 72 29.25 -2.31 -12.70
N GLY A 73 29.69 -3.53 -13.03
CA GLY A 73 30.30 -4.47 -12.08
C GLY A 73 29.85 -5.91 -12.21
N GLY A 74 30.45 -6.66 -13.15
CA GLY A 74 30.27 -8.11 -13.24
C GLY A 74 30.96 -8.86 -12.10
N GLY A 75 30.31 -9.92 -11.62
CA GLY A 75 30.85 -10.92 -10.69
C GLY A 75 29.76 -11.94 -10.38
N GLY A 76 29.97 -13.20 -10.75
CA GLY A 76 28.95 -14.24 -10.67
C GLY A 76 28.51 -14.64 -9.25
N GLY A 77 27.34 -15.28 -9.17
CA GLY A 77 26.87 -16.00 -7.97
C GLY A 77 25.37 -15.94 -7.73
N GLY A 78 24.63 -16.91 -8.29
CA GLY A 78 23.57 -17.72 -7.65
C GLY A 78 22.40 -17.11 -6.84
N GLY A 79 21.18 -17.49 -7.25
CA GLY A 79 20.02 -17.75 -6.38
C GLY A 79 18.79 -16.90 -6.69
N GLY A 80 17.69 -17.37 -7.25
CA GLY A 80 17.30 -18.74 -7.58
C GLY A 80 16.15 -18.73 -8.59
N GLY A 81 16.17 -19.73 -9.46
CA GLY A 81 15.13 -20.02 -10.43
C GLY A 81 15.50 -21.34 -11.08
N GLY A 82 15.52 -22.42 -10.28
CA GLY A 82 15.93 -23.75 -10.71
C GLY A 82 15.09 -24.29 -11.88
N GLN A 83 15.50 -25.43 -12.41
CA GLN A 83 14.59 -26.20 -13.25
C GLN A 83 13.52 -26.83 -12.34
N CYS A 84 12.25 -26.74 -12.72
CA CYS A 84 11.14 -27.40 -12.05
C CYS A 84 10.30 -28.22 -13.04
N GLY A 85 9.31 -28.97 -12.56
CA GLY A 85 8.39 -29.73 -13.40
C GLY A 85 8.99 -31.02 -13.97
N VAL A 86 8.38 -31.56 -15.02
CA VAL A 86 8.71 -32.87 -15.60
C VAL A 86 10.14 -32.92 -16.15
N GLN A 87 10.69 -31.78 -16.57
CA GLN A 87 12.06 -31.63 -17.05
C GLN A 87 13.09 -31.75 -15.91
N ALA A 88 12.64 -31.62 -14.66
CA ALA A 88 13.44 -31.68 -13.44
C ALA A 88 12.96 -32.77 -12.46
N GLY A 89 12.38 -33.87 -12.99
CA GLY A 89 11.94 -35.00 -12.16
C GLY A 89 10.78 -34.68 -11.20
N GLY A 90 9.98 -33.66 -11.51
CA GLY A 90 8.88 -33.20 -10.66
C GLY A 90 9.29 -32.22 -9.56
N ALA A 91 10.50 -31.68 -9.62
CA ALA A 91 10.94 -30.65 -8.67
C ALA A 91 10.00 -29.43 -8.70
N VAL A 92 9.72 -28.87 -7.52
CA VAL A 92 8.97 -27.61 -7.38
C VAL A 92 9.95 -26.45 -7.26
N CYS A 93 9.47 -25.25 -7.56
CA CYS A 93 10.27 -24.04 -7.60
C CYS A 93 10.35 -23.42 -6.19
N ASP A 94 11.53 -23.03 -5.73
CA ASP A 94 11.70 -22.34 -4.44
C ASP A 94 11.03 -20.96 -4.43
N GLY A 95 10.66 -20.46 -3.25
CA GLY A 95 10.06 -19.13 -3.09
C GLY A 95 8.64 -19.00 -3.63
N GLY A 96 7.93 -20.12 -3.83
CA GLY A 96 6.55 -20.13 -4.31
C GLY A 96 6.38 -19.76 -5.78
N LEU A 97 7.47 -19.79 -6.55
CA LEU A 97 7.46 -19.45 -7.98
C LEU A 97 6.69 -20.51 -8.79
N CYS A 98 6.04 -20.09 -9.88
CA CYS A 98 5.36 -20.99 -10.78
C CYS A 98 6.36 -21.78 -11.62
N CYS A 99 6.07 -23.06 -11.86
CA CYS A 99 6.81 -23.86 -12.83
C CYS A 99 6.19 -23.69 -14.20
N SER A 100 6.88 -23.01 -15.12
CA SER A 100 6.41 -22.86 -16.49
C SER A 100 6.22 -24.20 -17.19
N ARG A 101 5.47 -24.19 -18.29
CA ARG A 101 5.36 -25.34 -19.22
C ARG A 101 6.70 -25.84 -19.75
N TRP A 102 7.74 -25.02 -19.65
CA TRP A 102 9.10 -25.31 -20.12
C TRP A 102 10.04 -25.78 -19.01
N GLY A 103 9.55 -25.90 -17.77
CA GLY A 103 10.31 -26.47 -16.65
C GLY A 103 11.24 -25.48 -15.96
N TRP A 104 10.82 -24.21 -15.89
CA TRP A 104 11.59 -23.14 -15.26
C TRP A 104 10.78 -22.42 -14.21
N CYS A 105 11.44 -22.06 -13.10
CA CYS A 105 10.85 -21.27 -12.03
C CYS A 105 10.68 -19.81 -12.49
N GLY A 106 9.51 -19.23 -12.30
CA GLY A 106 9.32 -17.78 -12.44
C GLY A 106 7.95 -17.33 -11.97
N SER A 107 7.75 -16.01 -11.91
CA SER A 107 6.54 -15.38 -11.39
C SER A 107 5.70 -14.68 -12.45
N THR A 108 6.10 -14.72 -13.73
CA THR A 108 5.37 -14.05 -14.82
C THR A 108 4.25 -14.95 -15.36
N ASN A 109 3.33 -14.39 -16.16
CA ASN A 109 2.26 -15.15 -16.81
C ASN A 109 2.81 -16.28 -17.71
N ASP A 110 4.01 -16.12 -18.29
CA ASP A 110 4.68 -17.19 -19.05
C ASP A 110 5.03 -18.43 -18.20
N HIS A 111 5.11 -18.24 -16.88
CA HIS A 111 5.42 -19.28 -15.90
C HIS A 111 4.17 -19.78 -15.17
N CYS A 112 3.24 -18.88 -14.85
CA CYS A 112 2.04 -19.17 -14.06
C CYS A 112 0.78 -19.45 -14.88
N GLY A 113 0.76 -19.07 -16.15
CA GLY A 113 -0.40 -19.17 -17.04
C GLY A 113 -0.53 -20.54 -17.70
N ASP A 114 -1.08 -20.55 -18.93
CA ASP A 114 -1.44 -21.77 -19.64
C ASP A 114 -0.25 -22.73 -19.83
N GLY A 115 -0.42 -23.93 -19.27
CA GLY A 115 0.58 -25.00 -19.32
C GLY A 115 1.56 -25.01 -18.15
N CYS A 116 1.40 -24.15 -17.15
CA CYS A 116 2.14 -24.26 -15.90
C CYS A 116 2.01 -25.68 -15.30
N GLN A 117 3.12 -26.20 -14.77
CA GLN A 117 3.25 -27.60 -14.32
C GLN A 117 3.05 -27.79 -12.81
N SER A 118 3.44 -26.81 -11.99
CA SER A 118 3.31 -26.85 -10.53
C SER A 118 3.34 -25.43 -9.95
N GLN A 119 2.68 -25.21 -8.81
CA GLN A 119 2.55 -23.89 -8.17
C GLN A 119 1.82 -22.87 -9.07
N CYS A 120 0.89 -23.37 -9.91
CA CYS A 120 0.13 -22.61 -10.92
C CYS A 120 -1.11 -21.92 -10.36
N GLY A 121 -1.43 -22.19 -9.09
CA GLY A 121 -2.70 -21.87 -8.45
C GLY A 121 -2.69 -20.60 -7.61
N GLY A 122 -1.96 -19.55 -8.01
CA GLY A 122 -2.17 -18.19 -7.49
C GLY A 122 -3.50 -17.55 -7.96
N GLY A 123 -4.45 -18.36 -8.43
CA GLY A 123 -5.79 -17.97 -8.87
C GLY A 123 -6.81 -18.88 -8.21
N GLY A 124 -7.42 -18.38 -7.13
CA GLY A 124 -8.45 -19.08 -6.37
C GLY A 124 -8.36 -18.87 -4.86
N GLY A 125 -8.43 -17.60 -4.42
CA GLY A 125 -8.47 -17.22 -3.01
C GLY A 125 -7.10 -16.91 -2.40
N GLY A 126 -6.93 -15.66 -1.96
CA GLY A 126 -5.74 -15.20 -1.22
C GLY A 126 -4.66 -14.63 -2.14
N GLY A 127 -4.40 -13.33 -1.98
CA GLY A 127 -3.43 -12.61 -2.78
C GLY A 127 -1.98 -12.96 -2.49
N GLY A 128 -1.10 -12.46 -3.35
CA GLY A 128 0.27 -12.19 -2.94
C GLY A 128 1.29 -12.05 -4.05
N GLY A 129 1.94 -10.87 -4.08
CA GLY A 129 3.28 -10.72 -4.64
C GLY A 129 3.44 -9.74 -5.81
N GLY A 130 3.56 -8.44 -5.50
CA GLY A 130 4.37 -7.48 -6.27
C GLY A 130 4.04 -7.15 -7.74
N GLY A 131 3.02 -7.77 -8.34
CA GLY A 131 2.48 -7.40 -9.65
C GLY A 131 1.55 -6.19 -9.55
N SER A 132 1.46 -5.42 -10.63
CA SER A 132 0.44 -4.38 -10.80
C SER A 132 -0.92 -4.97 -10.48
N CYS A 133 -1.63 -4.37 -9.53
CA CYS A 133 -2.99 -4.78 -9.25
C CYS A 133 -3.84 -4.24 -10.41
N GLU A 134 -4.30 -5.12 -11.31
CA GLU A 134 -5.03 -4.72 -12.53
C GLU A 134 -6.56 -4.62 -12.30
N GLY A 135 -7.01 -4.68 -11.05
CA GLY A 135 -8.41 -4.89 -10.68
C GLY A 135 -9.17 -3.68 -10.11
N GLY A 136 -8.72 -2.45 -10.29
CA GLY A 136 -9.47 -1.28 -9.81
C GLY A 136 -10.41 -0.74 -10.87
N GLY A 137 -11.72 -0.83 -10.63
CA GLY A 137 -12.71 -0.02 -11.33
C GLY A 137 -12.56 1.48 -11.01
N ASP A 138 -13.55 2.28 -11.39
CA ASP A 138 -13.62 3.75 -11.33
C ASP A 138 -13.56 4.40 -9.93
N LEU A 139 -12.75 3.88 -9.00
CA LEU A 139 -12.53 4.46 -7.68
C LEU A 139 -12.09 5.93 -7.77
N GLY A 140 -11.26 6.27 -8.77
CA GLY A 140 -10.85 7.65 -9.03
C GLY A 140 -12.00 8.58 -9.46
N GLU A 141 -13.12 8.04 -9.95
CA GLU A 141 -14.33 8.81 -10.23
C GLU A 141 -15.15 9.08 -8.96
N LEU A 142 -15.04 8.21 -7.95
CA LEU A 142 -15.71 8.40 -6.65
C LEU A 142 -14.93 9.33 -5.73
N ILE A 143 -13.61 9.16 -5.64
CA ILE A 143 -12.71 9.96 -4.83
C ILE A 143 -11.59 10.51 -5.72
N SER A 144 -11.71 11.78 -6.07
CA SER A 144 -10.65 12.48 -6.79
C SER A 144 -9.44 12.74 -5.89
N ARG A 145 -8.29 13.05 -6.50
CA ARG A 145 -7.11 13.52 -5.75
C ARG A 145 -7.44 14.72 -4.88
N ASP A 146 -8.17 15.70 -5.40
CA ASP A 146 -8.52 16.90 -4.65
C ASP A 146 -9.39 16.59 -3.43
N MET A 147 -10.31 15.64 -3.53
CA MET A 147 -11.10 15.18 -2.39
C MET A 147 -10.22 14.46 -1.35
N PHE A 148 -9.31 13.59 -1.79
CA PHE A 148 -8.35 12.94 -0.88
C PHE A 148 -7.47 13.98 -0.15
N GLU A 149 -6.98 14.99 -0.87
CA GLU A 149 -6.18 16.08 -0.30
C GLU A 149 -7.02 16.93 0.68
N GLU A 150 -8.29 17.21 0.38
CA GLU A 150 -9.18 17.92 1.29
C GLU A 150 -9.53 17.09 2.54
N MET A 151 -9.80 15.79 2.39
CA MET A 151 -10.06 14.89 3.51
C MET A 151 -8.86 14.82 4.46
N LEU A 152 -7.64 14.72 3.92
CA LEU A 152 -6.41 14.54 4.68
C LEU A 152 -5.51 15.78 4.65
N LYS A 153 -6.14 16.96 4.76
CA LYS A 153 -5.54 18.30 4.56
C LYS A 153 -4.27 18.56 5.36
N HIS A 154 -4.20 18.10 6.61
CA HIS A 154 -3.07 18.38 7.50
C HIS A 154 -2.06 17.24 7.65
N ARG A 155 -2.21 16.10 6.95
CA ARG A 155 -1.30 14.95 7.10
C ARG A 155 0.17 15.28 6.75
N ASN A 156 0.38 16.28 5.90
CA ASN A 156 1.70 16.74 5.46
C ASN A 156 2.22 17.94 6.26
N ASN A 157 1.53 18.33 7.34
CA ASN A 157 1.99 19.37 8.24
C ASN A 157 3.37 19.00 8.83
N ALA A 158 4.21 19.99 9.11
CA ALA A 158 5.54 19.76 9.68
C ALA A 158 5.52 19.06 11.06
N ALA A 159 4.42 19.19 11.81
CA ALA A 159 4.21 18.53 13.09
C ALA A 159 3.88 17.03 12.96
N CYS A 160 3.50 16.55 11.76
CA CYS A 160 3.12 15.17 11.53
C CYS A 160 4.33 14.28 11.23
N PRO A 161 4.64 13.26 12.04
CA PRO A 161 5.78 12.37 11.80
C PRO A 161 5.67 11.59 10.49
N ALA A 162 4.45 11.35 9.98
CA ALA A 162 4.20 10.67 8.72
C ALA A 162 4.14 11.62 7.50
N ARG A 163 4.51 12.90 7.64
CA ARG A 163 4.48 13.87 6.54
C ARG A 163 5.14 13.31 5.27
N GLY A 164 4.45 13.40 4.14
CA GLY A 164 4.91 12.92 2.84
C GLY A 164 4.83 11.41 2.61
N PHE A 165 4.38 10.61 3.59
CA PHE A 165 4.28 9.16 3.45
C PHE A 165 2.99 8.73 2.71
N TYR A 166 1.84 9.27 3.11
CA TYR A 166 0.53 8.86 2.57
C TYR A 166 0.17 9.66 1.31
N THR A 167 0.13 8.98 0.17
CA THR A 167 -0.17 9.59 -1.13
C THR A 167 -1.46 9.03 -1.71
N TYR A 168 -2.15 9.84 -2.52
CA TYR A 168 -3.33 9.41 -3.26
C TYR A 168 -2.99 8.24 -4.21
N ASP A 169 -1.86 8.31 -4.90
CA ASP A 169 -1.42 7.27 -5.83
C ASP A 169 -1.22 5.92 -5.14
N ALA A 170 -0.63 5.93 -3.94
CA ALA A 170 -0.45 4.74 -3.14
C ALA A 170 -1.78 4.13 -2.69
N PHE A 171 -2.75 4.97 -2.31
CA PHE A 171 -4.09 4.52 -1.98
C PHE A 171 -4.79 3.87 -3.17
N ILE A 172 -4.81 4.54 -4.33
CA ILE A 172 -5.42 4.02 -5.56
C ILE A 172 -4.76 2.70 -5.98
N GLU A 173 -3.43 2.64 -5.99
CA GLU A 173 -2.70 1.42 -6.35
C GLU A 173 -2.96 0.26 -5.38
N ALA A 174 -3.06 0.54 -4.08
CA ALA A 174 -3.44 -0.48 -3.10
C ALA A 174 -4.89 -0.95 -3.28
N ALA A 175 -5.83 -0.04 -3.55
CA ALA A 175 -7.25 -0.35 -3.72
C ALA A 175 -7.53 -1.24 -4.93
N LYS A 176 -6.73 -1.15 -6.01
CA LYS A 176 -6.83 -2.07 -7.16
C LYS A 176 -6.67 -3.55 -6.79
N CYS A 177 -6.05 -3.85 -5.65
CA CYS A 177 -5.86 -5.22 -5.16
C CYS A 177 -7.09 -5.75 -4.41
N PHE A 178 -8.10 -4.91 -4.17
CA PHE A 178 -9.32 -5.21 -3.44
C PHE A 178 -10.52 -4.74 -4.29
N PRO A 179 -10.83 -5.45 -5.39
CA PRO A 179 -11.77 -4.97 -6.43
C PRO A 179 -13.20 -4.69 -5.95
N ASP A 180 -13.61 -5.26 -4.82
CA ASP A 180 -14.93 -5.06 -4.23
C ASP A 180 -15.02 -3.80 -3.36
N PHE A 181 -13.87 -3.28 -2.89
CA PHE A 181 -13.80 -2.06 -2.08
C PHE A 181 -14.32 -0.86 -2.88
N ALA A 182 -15.34 -0.20 -2.34
CA ALA A 182 -16.04 0.91 -2.99
C ALA A 182 -16.58 0.58 -4.39
N ASN A 183 -16.87 -0.71 -4.63
CA ASN A 183 -17.43 -1.22 -5.88
C ASN A 183 -18.67 -2.10 -5.63
N THR A 184 -19.25 -1.99 -4.44
CA THR A 184 -20.44 -2.74 -4.02
C THR A 184 -21.57 -1.77 -3.65
N GLY A 185 -22.77 -2.02 -4.17
CA GLY A 185 -23.96 -1.18 -3.94
C GLY A 185 -24.06 0.01 -4.90
N ASP A 186 -24.94 0.96 -4.56
CA ASP A 186 -25.11 2.21 -5.29
C ASP A 186 -23.97 3.22 -4.99
N ASP A 187 -23.91 4.32 -5.74
CA ASP A 187 -22.85 5.33 -5.59
C ASP A 187 -22.80 5.93 -4.18
N ASP A 188 -23.94 6.10 -3.53
CA ASP A 188 -24.01 6.58 -2.14
C ASP A 188 -23.37 5.57 -1.18
N THR A 189 -23.62 4.28 -1.37
CA THR A 189 -23.01 3.19 -0.58
C THR A 189 -21.51 3.11 -0.82
N ARG A 190 -21.07 3.20 -2.08
CA ARG A 190 -19.64 3.18 -2.45
C ARG A 190 -18.90 4.37 -1.84
N LYS A 191 -19.45 5.59 -1.91
CA LYS A 191 -18.89 6.79 -1.26
C LYS A 191 -18.90 6.67 0.27
N ARG A 192 -19.97 6.12 0.84
CA ARG A 192 -20.08 5.91 2.29
C ARG A 192 -19.05 4.90 2.80
N GLU A 193 -18.75 3.86 2.03
CA GLU A 193 -17.66 2.94 2.34
C GLU A 193 -16.31 3.66 2.37
N ILE A 194 -16.00 4.48 1.36
CA ILE A 194 -14.76 5.28 1.34
C ILE A 194 -14.70 6.21 2.56
N ALA A 195 -15.78 6.93 2.85
CA ALA A 195 -15.88 7.81 4.01
C ALA A 195 -15.69 7.06 5.33
N ALA A 196 -16.25 5.85 5.45
CA ALA A 196 -16.12 5.01 6.64
C ALA A 196 -14.70 4.47 6.81
N PHE A 197 -14.08 3.98 5.73
CA PHE A 197 -12.69 3.51 5.74
C PHE A 197 -11.76 4.62 6.20
N PHE A 198 -11.80 5.78 5.52
CA PHE A 198 -10.98 6.93 5.91
C PHE A 198 -11.37 7.47 7.28
N GLY A 199 -12.64 7.41 7.67
CA GLY A 199 -13.11 7.83 9.00
C GLY A 199 -12.41 7.06 10.12
N GLN A 200 -12.32 5.75 9.97
CA GLN A 200 -11.68 4.87 10.94
C GLN A 200 -10.17 5.05 10.93
N THR A 201 -9.54 4.96 9.75
CA THR A 201 -8.08 5.06 9.65
C THR A 201 -7.54 6.44 10.02
N SER A 202 -8.31 7.51 9.78
CA SER A 202 -7.97 8.85 10.27
C SER A 202 -8.00 8.95 11.79
N HIS A 203 -8.94 8.26 12.46
CA HIS A 203 -8.91 8.17 13.91
C HIS A 203 -7.67 7.42 14.40
N GLU A 204 -7.37 6.26 13.81
CA GLU A 204 -6.19 5.45 14.18
C GLU A 204 -4.86 6.22 14.05
N THR A 205 -4.82 7.24 13.19
CA THR A 205 -3.60 7.98 12.84
C THR A 205 -3.70 9.48 13.14
N THR A 206 -4.64 9.89 13.99
CA THR A 206 -4.96 11.29 14.21
C THR A 206 -3.84 12.03 14.93
N GLY A 207 -3.53 13.23 14.46
CA GLY A 207 -2.77 14.25 15.19
C GLY A 207 -3.64 15.41 15.66
N GLY A 208 -4.96 15.26 15.61
CA GLY A 208 -5.92 16.34 15.90
C GLY A 208 -6.08 16.63 17.39
N TRP A 209 -6.31 17.89 17.72
CA TRP A 209 -6.66 18.35 19.06
C TRP A 209 -7.88 19.30 18.98
N PRO A 210 -8.57 19.60 20.11
CA PRO A 210 -9.84 20.32 20.09
C PRO A 210 -9.83 21.68 19.37
N THR A 211 -8.70 22.38 19.39
CA THR A 211 -8.51 23.70 18.75
C THR A 211 -7.60 23.65 17.53
N ALA A 212 -7.45 22.48 16.91
CA ALA A 212 -6.62 22.33 15.72
C ALA A 212 -7.14 23.16 14.56
N PRO A 213 -6.26 23.73 13.70
CA PRO A 213 -6.66 24.37 12.46
C PRO A 213 -7.61 23.47 11.65
N ASP A 214 -8.72 24.04 11.16
CA ASP A 214 -9.79 23.32 10.45
C ASP A 214 -10.52 22.23 11.27
N GLY A 215 -10.33 22.23 12.60
CA GLY A 215 -10.94 21.29 13.53
C GLY A 215 -10.15 19.97 13.68
N PRO A 216 -10.44 19.18 14.74
CA PRO A 216 -9.70 17.95 15.03
C PRO A 216 -9.80 16.90 13.92
N TYR A 217 -10.87 16.94 13.11
CA TYR A 217 -11.18 15.93 12.09
C TYR A 217 -10.52 16.21 10.73
N ALA A 218 -9.66 17.23 10.63
CA ALA A 218 -8.82 17.49 9.47
C ALA A 218 -7.38 16.94 9.61
N TRP A 219 -7.10 16.25 10.73
CA TRP A 219 -5.76 15.84 11.17
C TRP A 219 -5.55 14.32 11.20
N GLY A 220 -6.33 13.57 10.42
CA GLY A 220 -6.07 12.15 10.18
C GLY A 220 -4.77 11.94 9.40
N TYR A 221 -4.23 10.72 9.46
CA TYR A 221 -3.01 10.31 8.73
C TYR A 221 -1.74 11.07 9.12
N CYS A 222 -1.71 11.67 10.32
CA CYS A 222 -0.56 12.42 10.84
C CYS A 222 0.61 11.49 11.23
N PHE A 223 0.29 10.24 11.56
CA PHE A 223 1.23 9.23 12.01
C PHE A 223 1.11 7.93 11.20
N LYS A 224 2.15 7.12 11.25
CA LYS A 224 2.21 5.82 10.56
C LYS A 224 2.62 4.65 11.44
N GLU A 225 3.08 4.92 12.65
CA GLU A 225 3.46 3.94 13.65
C GLU A 225 2.90 4.39 14.99
N GLU A 226 2.57 3.43 15.83
CA GLU A 226 2.19 3.66 17.23
C GLU A 226 3.27 4.49 17.92
N VAL A 227 2.85 5.49 18.70
CA VAL A 227 3.78 6.39 19.41
C VAL A 227 4.49 5.64 20.54
N ASN A 228 3.77 4.82 21.29
CA ASN A 228 4.31 4.06 22.40
C ASN A 228 4.69 2.63 21.99
N GLN A 229 5.89 2.46 21.46
CA GLN A 229 6.36 1.17 20.95
C GLN A 229 6.91 0.23 22.04
N ASN A 230 6.53 0.42 23.32
CA ASN A 230 7.09 -0.34 24.44
C ASN A 230 6.54 -1.76 24.57
N PHE A 231 5.43 -2.07 23.91
CA PHE A 231 4.80 -3.39 23.93
C PHE A 231 5.13 -4.16 22.65
N ASP A 232 5.40 -5.46 22.80
CA ASP A 232 5.77 -6.32 21.67
C ASP A 232 4.56 -6.74 20.84
N TYR A 233 3.35 -6.67 21.43
CA TYR A 233 2.10 -7.17 20.84
C TYR A 233 2.27 -8.60 20.30
N CYS A 234 2.90 -9.44 21.12
CA CYS A 234 3.10 -10.86 20.82
C CYS A 234 2.18 -11.66 21.74
N ASP A 235 1.26 -12.42 21.15
CA ASP A 235 0.50 -13.45 21.83
C ASP A 235 1.01 -14.83 21.38
N PRO A 236 1.83 -15.52 22.21
CA PRO A 236 2.40 -16.81 21.86
C PRO A 236 1.36 -17.95 21.83
N SER A 237 0.13 -17.72 22.29
CA SER A 237 -0.95 -18.72 22.20
C SER A 237 -1.42 -18.95 20.76
N PHE A 238 -1.20 -17.99 19.85
CA PHE A 238 -1.48 -18.12 18.43
C PHE A 238 -0.34 -18.84 17.72
N VAL A 239 -0.24 -20.15 17.93
CA VAL A 239 0.85 -21.01 17.43
C VAL A 239 0.99 -21.02 15.92
N GLN A 240 -0.08 -20.73 15.16
CA GLN A 240 -0.01 -20.61 13.70
C GLN A 240 0.74 -19.35 13.24
N TRP A 241 0.88 -18.34 14.11
CA TRP A 241 1.52 -17.06 13.84
C TRP A 241 2.59 -16.77 14.90
N PRO A 242 3.67 -17.58 14.95
CA PRO A 242 4.67 -17.46 15.99
C PRO A 242 5.36 -16.10 15.95
N CYS A 243 5.63 -15.53 17.12
CA CYS A 243 6.35 -14.28 17.23
C CYS A 243 7.82 -14.49 16.81
N ALA A 244 8.26 -13.75 15.81
CA ALA A 244 9.63 -13.77 15.36
C ALA A 244 10.56 -13.13 16.40
N SER A 245 11.74 -13.73 16.60
CA SER A 245 12.71 -13.26 17.59
C SER A 245 13.12 -11.80 17.32
N GLY A 246 13.00 -10.96 18.35
CA GLY A 246 13.37 -9.54 18.28
C GLY A 246 12.42 -8.67 17.46
N LYS A 247 11.25 -9.19 17.04
CA LYS A 247 10.23 -8.43 16.30
C LYS A 247 9.10 -7.98 17.22
N ARG A 248 8.50 -6.83 16.86
CA ARG A 248 7.43 -6.17 17.61
C ARG A 248 6.29 -5.83 16.66
N TYR A 249 5.07 -6.14 17.07
CA TYR A 249 3.85 -6.04 16.26
C TYR A 249 2.96 -4.88 16.73
N PHE A 250 3.56 -3.76 17.13
CA PHE A 250 2.85 -2.53 17.43
C PHE A 250 2.16 -1.95 16.19
N GLY A 251 1.24 -1.01 16.40
CA GLY A 251 0.40 -0.43 15.35
C GLY A 251 1.21 0.16 14.19
N ARG A 252 0.91 -0.25 12.96
CA ARG A 252 1.49 0.33 11.74
C ARG A 252 0.46 0.61 10.65
N GLY A 253 0.72 1.66 9.88
CA GLY A 253 -0.09 2.08 8.74
C GLY A 253 -1.45 2.67 9.13
N PRO A 254 -2.35 2.84 8.15
CA PRO A 254 -3.62 3.54 8.33
C PRO A 254 -4.55 2.90 9.36
N ILE A 255 -4.61 1.56 9.42
CA ILE A 255 -5.48 0.85 10.37
C ILE A 255 -4.78 0.54 11.70
N GLN A 256 -3.54 1.00 11.87
CA GLN A 256 -2.68 0.60 12.99
C GLN A 256 -2.69 -0.92 13.22
N LEU A 257 -2.34 -1.68 12.18
CA LEU A 257 -2.31 -3.14 12.25
C LEU A 257 -1.40 -3.55 13.42
N SER A 258 -1.94 -4.29 14.39
CA SER A 258 -1.23 -4.70 15.61
C SER A 258 -1.37 -6.20 15.82
N TRP A 259 -0.45 -6.79 16.58
CA TRP A 259 -0.39 -8.20 16.97
C TRP A 259 0.06 -9.21 15.91
N ASN A 260 0.86 -10.19 16.35
CA ASN A 260 1.35 -11.29 15.51
C ASN A 260 0.22 -12.02 14.76
N TYR A 261 -0.93 -12.21 15.41
CA TYR A 261 -2.08 -12.88 14.80
C TYR A 261 -2.83 -12.06 13.74
N ASN A 262 -2.51 -10.77 13.56
CA ASN A 262 -2.95 -9.97 12.42
C ASN A 262 -1.85 -9.82 11.37
N TYR A 263 -0.59 -9.62 11.79
CA TYR A 263 0.55 -9.55 10.87
C TYR A 263 0.76 -10.85 10.08
N GLY A 264 0.59 -12.01 10.73
CA GLY A 264 0.69 -13.33 10.10
C GLY A 264 -0.28 -13.54 8.93
N PRO A 265 -1.61 -13.50 9.16
CA PRO A 265 -2.57 -13.72 8.08
C PRO A 265 -2.54 -12.59 7.05
N CYS A 266 -2.32 -11.33 7.45
CA CYS A 266 -2.12 -10.22 6.50
C CYS A 266 -0.92 -10.47 5.60
N GLY A 267 0.20 -10.93 6.17
CA GLY A 267 1.40 -11.28 5.42
C GLY A 267 1.13 -12.40 4.42
N ARG A 268 0.51 -13.50 4.89
CA ARG A 268 0.12 -14.62 4.03
C ARG A 268 -0.75 -14.15 2.86
N ASP A 269 -1.79 -13.37 3.11
CA ASP A 269 -2.78 -12.97 2.11
C ASP A 269 -2.29 -11.85 1.17
N LEU A 270 -1.18 -11.20 1.52
CA LEU A 270 -0.49 -10.21 0.68
C LEU A 270 0.78 -10.77 0.03
N GLY A 271 1.16 -12.02 0.31
CA GLY A 271 2.41 -12.62 -0.16
C GLY A 271 3.65 -11.94 0.40
N LEU A 272 3.59 -11.51 1.66
CA LEU A 272 4.62 -10.77 2.38
C LEU A 272 5.00 -11.49 3.67
N ASP A 273 6.29 -11.52 4.01
CA ASP A 273 6.73 -12.03 5.31
C ASP A 273 6.61 -10.96 6.41
N LEU A 274 5.37 -10.64 6.77
CA LEU A 274 5.06 -9.64 7.79
C LEU A 274 5.33 -10.10 9.23
N LEU A 275 5.52 -11.41 9.48
CA LEU A 275 5.91 -11.90 10.80
C LEU A 275 7.39 -11.64 11.09
N ASN A 276 8.27 -11.89 10.12
CA ASN A 276 9.70 -11.61 10.26
C ASN A 276 10.06 -10.18 9.87
N HIS A 277 9.23 -9.50 9.06
CA HIS A 277 9.47 -8.12 8.61
C HIS A 277 8.25 -7.20 8.80
N PRO A 278 7.72 -7.05 10.04
CA PRO A 278 6.56 -6.19 10.31
C PRO A 278 6.82 -4.71 9.96
N GLU A 279 8.08 -4.28 9.97
CA GLU A 279 8.51 -2.94 9.58
C GLU A 279 8.23 -2.58 8.10
N MET A 280 7.94 -3.55 7.23
CA MET A 280 7.69 -3.29 5.80
C MET A 280 6.52 -2.35 5.57
N LEU A 281 5.54 -2.32 6.47
CA LEU A 281 4.36 -1.46 6.34
C LEU A 281 4.68 0.04 6.46
N THR A 282 5.87 0.44 6.94
CA THR A 282 6.18 1.85 7.27
C THR A 282 7.58 2.30 6.85
N ARG A 283 8.44 1.37 6.38
CA ARG A 283 9.83 1.65 6.00
C ARG A 283 10.01 2.23 4.60
N THR A 284 9.11 1.95 3.67
CA THR A 284 9.19 2.48 2.30
C THR A 284 8.78 3.95 2.27
N THR A 285 9.21 4.71 1.26
CA THR A 285 8.64 6.04 0.98
C THR A 285 7.30 5.95 0.26
N ASP A 286 6.99 4.77 -0.29
CA ASP A 286 5.72 4.44 -0.93
C ASP A 286 4.80 3.75 0.09
N SER A 287 3.64 4.35 0.36
CA SER A 287 2.65 3.86 1.34
C SER A 287 1.72 2.76 0.81
N VAL A 288 1.94 2.24 -0.40
CA VAL A 288 1.11 1.17 -1.00
C VAL A 288 0.93 -0.01 -0.06
N LEU A 289 2.00 -0.53 0.54
CA LEU A 289 1.90 -1.68 1.45
C LEU A 289 1.10 -1.35 2.72
N ALA A 290 1.23 -0.13 3.23
CA ALA A 290 0.48 0.32 4.39
C ALA A 290 -1.03 0.35 4.08
N PHE A 291 -1.41 0.88 2.92
CA PHE A 291 -2.80 0.87 2.46
C PHE A 291 -3.30 -0.54 2.18
N LYS A 292 -2.49 -1.43 1.57
CA LYS A 292 -2.88 -2.84 1.36
C LYS A 292 -3.18 -3.55 2.67
N ALA A 293 -2.38 -3.34 3.71
CA ALA A 293 -2.65 -3.92 5.03
C ALA A 293 -3.94 -3.37 5.66
N ALA A 294 -4.22 -2.07 5.49
CA ALA A 294 -5.47 -1.47 5.97
C ALA A 294 -6.71 -1.98 5.23
N LEU A 295 -6.63 -2.07 3.90
CA LEU A 295 -7.69 -2.63 3.07
C LEU A 295 -7.88 -4.13 3.33
N TRP A 296 -6.80 -4.89 3.52
CA TRP A 296 -6.88 -6.29 3.94
C TRP A 296 -7.71 -6.42 5.23
N PHE A 297 -7.41 -5.62 6.26
CA PHE A 297 -8.18 -5.66 7.50
C PHE A 297 -9.66 -5.32 7.26
N TRP A 298 -9.92 -4.28 6.46
CA TRP A 298 -11.27 -3.82 6.14
C TRP A 298 -12.12 -4.88 5.44
N MET A 299 -11.52 -5.59 4.48
CA MET A 299 -12.18 -6.59 3.63
C MET A 299 -12.23 -7.99 4.25
N THR A 300 -11.43 -8.27 5.28
CA THR A 300 -11.27 -9.64 5.81
C THR A 300 -12.20 -9.91 6.98
N THR A 301 -13.07 -10.90 6.81
CA THR A 301 -13.88 -11.47 7.92
C THR A 301 -12.98 -12.23 8.88
N GLN A 302 -13.12 -11.95 10.18
CA GLN A 302 -12.37 -12.62 11.26
C GLN A 302 -13.36 -13.13 12.31
N PRO A 303 -13.90 -14.36 12.16
CA PRO A 303 -14.98 -14.84 12.98
C PRO A 303 -14.71 -14.70 14.50
N PRO A 304 -15.71 -14.25 15.28
CA PRO A 304 -17.10 -14.00 14.90
C PRO A 304 -17.36 -12.62 14.24
N LYS A 305 -16.33 -11.80 14.01
CA LYS A 305 -16.47 -10.48 13.41
C LYS A 305 -16.69 -10.61 11.90
N PRO A 306 -17.73 -10.00 11.32
CA PRO A 306 -17.81 -9.82 9.86
C PRO A 306 -16.73 -8.85 9.39
N SER A 307 -16.54 -8.74 8.07
CA SER A 307 -15.68 -7.69 7.51
C SER A 307 -16.30 -6.30 7.73
N CYS A 308 -15.47 -5.26 7.78
CA CYS A 308 -15.97 -3.88 7.84
C CYS A 308 -16.72 -3.52 6.54
N HIS A 309 -16.21 -4.02 5.41
CA HIS A 309 -16.85 -3.94 4.10
C HIS A 309 -18.30 -4.41 4.15
N ASP A 310 -18.55 -5.65 4.58
CA ASP A 310 -19.90 -6.22 4.55
C ASP A 310 -20.89 -5.45 5.45
N VAL A 311 -20.40 -4.88 6.55
CA VAL A 311 -21.22 -4.07 7.46
C VAL A 311 -21.62 -2.75 6.80
N ILE A 312 -20.68 -2.03 6.17
CA ILE A 312 -20.96 -0.70 5.62
C ILE A 312 -21.72 -0.75 4.29
N THR A 313 -21.54 -1.82 3.52
CA THR A 313 -22.25 -2.04 2.24
C THR A 313 -23.61 -2.70 2.42
N GLY A 314 -23.95 -3.11 3.66
CA GLY A 314 -25.24 -3.68 4.01
C GLY A 314 -25.43 -5.13 3.57
N THR A 315 -24.34 -5.83 3.21
CA THR A 315 -24.38 -7.26 2.85
C THR A 315 -24.33 -8.18 4.07
N TRP A 316 -23.84 -7.68 5.22
CA TRP A 316 -23.86 -8.42 6.48
C TRP A 316 -25.26 -8.46 7.10
N THR A 317 -25.73 -9.68 7.40
CA THR A 317 -26.97 -9.90 8.17
C THR A 317 -26.62 -10.27 9.61
N PRO A 318 -27.05 -9.47 10.63
CA PRO A 318 -26.79 -9.77 12.03
C PRO A 318 -27.36 -11.12 12.46
N SER A 319 -26.56 -11.92 13.18
CA SER A 319 -27.04 -13.15 13.81
C SER A 319 -27.92 -12.85 15.04
N PRO A 320 -28.64 -13.85 15.60
CA PRO A 320 -29.33 -13.68 16.88
C PRO A 320 -28.40 -13.24 18.03
N ALA A 321 -27.13 -13.66 18.00
CA ALA A 321 -26.12 -13.23 18.98
C ALA A 321 -25.72 -11.76 18.79
N ASP A 322 -25.79 -11.24 17.56
CA ASP A 322 -25.53 -9.83 17.25
C ASP A 322 -26.69 -8.96 17.68
N ILE A 323 -27.92 -9.35 17.34
CA ILE A 323 -29.14 -8.63 17.75
C ILE A 323 -29.22 -8.56 19.29
N SER A 324 -28.99 -9.67 19.99
CA SER A 324 -28.97 -9.67 21.47
C SER A 324 -27.79 -8.89 22.07
N GLY A 325 -26.70 -8.75 21.32
CA GLY A 325 -25.56 -7.89 21.64
C GLY A 325 -25.75 -6.43 21.20
N ASN A 326 -26.92 -6.06 20.69
CA ASN A 326 -27.23 -4.76 20.12
C ASN A 326 -26.31 -4.34 18.94
N ARG A 327 -25.71 -5.31 18.25
CA ARG A 327 -24.86 -5.08 17.07
C ARG A 327 -25.75 -5.07 15.82
N LEU A 328 -26.03 -3.87 15.32
CA LEU A 328 -26.85 -3.62 14.13
C LEU A 328 -26.00 -3.01 13.02
N PRO A 329 -26.36 -3.16 11.74
CA PRO A 329 -25.58 -2.61 10.63
C PRO A 329 -25.38 -1.09 10.79
N GLY A 330 -24.14 -0.64 10.65
CA GLY A 330 -23.77 0.76 10.79
C GLY A 330 -22.33 0.96 11.26
N TYR A 331 -21.92 2.23 11.26
CA TYR A 331 -20.55 2.64 11.55
C TYR A 331 -20.08 2.31 12.98
N GLY A 332 -21.02 2.22 13.92
CA GLY A 332 -20.75 1.75 15.28
C GLY A 332 -20.28 0.29 15.31
N THR A 333 -20.89 -0.59 14.51
CA THR A 333 -20.44 -1.98 14.43
C THR A 333 -19.09 -2.12 13.73
N VAL A 334 -18.77 -1.25 12.77
CA VAL A 334 -17.40 -1.14 12.22
C VAL A 334 -16.40 -0.77 13.33
N THR A 335 -16.73 0.19 14.19
CA THR A 335 -15.90 0.52 15.36
C THR A 335 -15.73 -0.67 16.31
N ASN A 336 -16.80 -1.45 16.52
CA ASN A 336 -16.77 -2.65 17.35
C ASN A 336 -15.86 -3.75 16.77
N ILE A 337 -15.85 -3.93 15.45
CA ILE A 337 -14.92 -4.84 14.75
C ILE A 337 -13.47 -4.42 15.04
N ILE A 338 -13.17 -3.14 14.84
CA ILE A 338 -11.81 -2.58 14.92
C ILE A 338 -11.26 -2.63 16.35
N ASN A 339 -11.99 -2.07 17.32
CA ASN A 339 -11.49 -1.95 18.69
C ASN A 339 -12.58 -2.06 19.78
N GLY A 340 -13.65 -2.82 19.52
CA GLY A 340 -14.78 -2.89 20.43
C GLY A 340 -14.49 -3.46 21.82
N GLY A 341 -13.40 -4.22 21.98
CA GLY A 341 -12.94 -4.72 23.29
C GLY A 341 -12.59 -3.60 24.29
N LEU A 342 -12.21 -2.43 23.77
CA LEU A 342 -11.80 -1.28 24.58
C LEU A 342 -12.77 -0.10 24.50
N GLU A 343 -13.56 0.00 23.43
CA GLU A 343 -14.34 1.20 23.10
C GLU A 343 -15.86 1.02 23.17
N CYS A 344 -16.37 -0.21 23.08
CA CYS A 344 -17.79 -0.48 22.90
C CYS A 344 -18.44 -1.12 24.13
N GLY A 345 -19.73 -0.84 24.34
CA GLY A 345 -20.52 -1.41 25.45
C GLY A 345 -20.24 -0.78 26.81
N ILE A 346 -19.55 0.37 26.83
CA ILE A 346 -19.12 1.09 28.03
C ILE A 346 -19.79 2.47 28.17
N GLY A 347 -20.85 2.73 27.41
CA GLY A 347 -21.47 4.05 27.31
C GLY A 347 -20.69 5.00 26.40
N TRP A 348 -20.89 6.31 26.58
CA TRP A 348 -20.22 7.33 25.78
C TRP A 348 -18.70 7.25 25.94
N ASP A 349 -17.98 7.25 24.82
CA ASP A 349 -16.53 7.19 24.78
C ASP A 349 -15.96 8.21 23.79
N GLN A 350 -14.92 8.93 24.21
CA GLN A 350 -14.32 9.99 23.39
C GLN A 350 -13.66 9.45 22.12
N ARG A 351 -13.13 8.22 22.13
CA ARG A 351 -12.47 7.59 20.97
C ARG A 351 -13.51 7.27 19.89
N VAL A 352 -14.63 6.67 20.30
CA VAL A 352 -15.78 6.42 19.42
C VAL A 352 -16.31 7.73 18.82
N ASN A 353 -16.42 8.81 19.61
CA ASN A 353 -16.82 10.12 19.07
C ASN A 353 -15.83 10.67 18.06
N SER A 354 -14.52 10.46 18.28
CA SER A 354 -13.50 10.88 17.33
C SER A 354 -13.64 10.13 15.99
N ARG A 355 -13.87 8.81 16.02
CA ARG A 355 -14.17 8.00 14.81
C ARG A 355 -15.40 8.54 14.07
N ILE A 356 -16.49 8.83 14.80
CA ILE A 356 -17.72 9.39 14.24
C ILE A 356 -17.48 10.78 13.64
N GLY A 357 -16.68 11.62 14.30
CA GLY A 357 -16.37 12.97 13.85
C GLY A 357 -15.65 13.01 12.50
N PHE A 358 -14.64 12.15 12.32
CA PHE A 358 -13.99 11.97 11.02
C PHE A 358 -14.97 11.47 9.96
N TYR A 359 -15.73 10.41 10.28
CA TYR A 359 -16.72 9.84 9.35
C TYR A 359 -17.75 10.87 8.87
N LYS A 360 -18.35 11.64 9.79
CA LYS A 360 -19.31 12.69 9.44
C LYS A 360 -18.70 13.73 8.52
N ARG A 361 -17.50 14.24 8.85
CA ARG A 361 -16.80 15.21 7.99
C ARG A 361 -16.58 14.66 6.58
N TYR A 362 -16.21 13.39 6.45
CA TYR A 362 -15.97 12.79 5.15
C TYR A 362 -17.26 12.54 4.37
N CYS A 363 -18.32 12.06 5.02
CA CYS A 363 -19.63 11.99 4.41
C CYS A 363 -20.13 13.36 3.91
N ASP A 364 -19.89 14.44 4.65
CA ASP A 364 -20.23 15.80 4.23
C ASP A 364 -19.46 16.22 2.97
N ILE A 365 -18.17 15.87 2.87
CA ILE A 365 -17.35 16.12 1.67
C ILE A 365 -17.88 15.32 0.47
N PHE A 366 -18.31 14.08 0.67
CA PHE A 366 -18.92 13.24 -0.38
C PHE A 366 -20.36 13.62 -0.71
N GLY A 367 -21.04 14.39 0.15
CA GLY A 367 -22.45 14.73 0.02
C GLY A 367 -23.40 13.55 0.26
N VAL A 368 -23.04 12.59 1.12
CA VAL A 368 -23.84 11.38 1.41
C VAL A 368 -24.33 11.34 2.85
N SER A 369 -25.45 10.65 3.08
CA SER A 369 -25.96 10.41 4.44
C SER A 369 -24.99 9.56 5.27
N TYR A 370 -24.91 9.85 6.57
CA TYR A 370 -24.12 9.09 7.55
C TYR A 370 -24.69 7.68 7.79
N GLY A 371 -25.97 7.46 7.49
CA GLY A 371 -26.71 6.27 7.93
C GLY A 371 -27.00 6.27 9.44
N ASP A 372 -27.50 5.14 9.92
CA ASP A 372 -27.89 4.95 11.31
C ASP A 372 -26.81 4.19 12.11
N ASN A 373 -27.05 4.00 13.42
CA ASN A 373 -26.20 3.19 14.31
C ASN A 373 -24.72 3.60 14.28
N LEU A 374 -24.47 4.90 14.41
CA LEU A 374 -23.13 5.48 14.28
C LEU A 374 -22.19 5.13 15.44
N ASP A 375 -22.73 4.88 16.63
CA ASP A 375 -21.97 4.55 17.82
C ASP A 375 -22.07 3.08 18.22
N CYS A 376 -21.15 2.67 19.09
CA CYS A 376 -21.17 1.35 19.71
C CYS A 376 -21.31 1.42 21.24
N TYR A 377 -21.82 2.52 21.79
CA TYR A 377 -21.84 2.77 23.24
C TYR A 377 -22.55 1.66 24.00
N ASN A 378 -23.62 1.13 23.42
CA ASN A 378 -24.46 0.08 23.99
C ASN A 378 -24.32 -1.25 23.26
N GLN A 379 -23.31 -1.43 22.41
CA GLN A 379 -23.05 -2.69 21.71
C GLN A 379 -22.15 -3.58 22.56
N ARG A 380 -22.54 -4.84 22.78
CA ARG A 380 -21.61 -5.82 23.36
C ARG A 380 -20.46 -6.04 22.39
N SER A 381 -19.23 -5.92 22.89
CA SER A 381 -18.01 -6.21 22.13
C SER A 381 -18.03 -7.62 21.54
N PHE A 382 -17.55 -7.77 20.30
CA PHE A 382 -17.28 -9.10 19.72
C PHE A 382 -16.24 -9.90 20.53
N ALA A 383 -15.40 -9.24 21.33
CA ALA A 383 -14.42 -9.89 22.19
C ALA A 383 -15.05 -10.61 23.41
N PHE A 384 -16.26 -10.24 23.83
CA PHE A 384 -16.92 -10.74 25.05
C PHE A 384 -17.77 -12.02 24.84
N GLY A 385 -17.62 -12.72 23.71
CA GLY A 385 -18.57 -13.74 23.25
C GLY A 385 -18.10 -15.20 23.21
N VAL A 386 -16.84 -15.51 23.49
CA VAL A 386 -16.35 -16.90 23.42
C VAL A 386 -16.02 -17.39 24.83
N MET A 387 -16.70 -18.45 25.26
CA MET A 387 -16.39 -19.19 26.49
C MET A 387 -14.89 -19.42 26.60
N ALA A 388 -14.37 -19.27 27.82
CA ALA A 388 -12.97 -19.51 28.22
C ALA A 388 -12.28 -20.58 27.35
N GLY A 389 -11.45 -20.15 26.40
CA GLY A 389 -10.70 -21.08 25.53
C GLY A 389 -10.11 -20.44 24.26
N THR A 390 -10.80 -19.50 23.62
CA THR A 390 -10.28 -18.78 22.44
C THR A 390 -10.78 -17.34 22.43
N GLN A 391 -10.00 -16.42 23.02
CA GLN A 391 -10.29 -14.99 22.89
C GLN A 391 -10.23 -14.60 21.40
N SER A 392 -11.31 -14.04 20.86
CA SER A 392 -11.27 -13.32 19.58
C SER A 392 -10.64 -11.95 19.83
N ASN A 393 -9.32 -11.93 20.00
CA ASN A 393 -8.52 -10.75 20.31
C ASN A 393 -8.12 -9.95 19.08
N TYR A 394 -8.76 -10.10 17.93
CA TYR A 394 -8.38 -9.38 16.71
C TYR A 394 -8.70 -7.88 16.78
N SER A 395 -8.09 -7.14 17.69
CA SER A 395 -8.17 -5.69 17.82
C SER A 395 -6.91 -5.04 17.24
N VAL A 396 -7.09 -3.87 16.64
CA VAL A 396 -5.98 -2.96 16.35
C VAL A 396 -5.82 -1.98 17.51
N MET A 397 -4.64 -1.38 17.68
CA MET A 397 -4.40 -0.40 18.74
C MET A 397 -4.24 0.99 18.15
N SER A 398 -5.10 1.91 18.57
CA SER A 398 -5.03 3.32 18.22
C SER A 398 -3.91 4.05 18.95
N MET A 399 -3.45 5.14 18.34
CA MET A 399 -2.30 5.94 18.82
C MET A 399 -2.52 6.76 20.08
#